data_AF-A0A6F8V856-F1
#
_entry.id   AF-A0A6F8V856-F1
#
_cell.length_a   1.000
_cell.length_b   1.000
_cell.length_c   1.000
_cell.angle_alpha   90.00
_cell.angle_beta   90.00
_cell.angle_gamma   90.00
#
_symmetry.space_group_name_H-M   'P 1'
#
loop_
_entity.id
_entity.type
_entity.pdbx_description
1 polymer ?
#
loop_
_entity_poly.entity_id
_entity_poly.type
_entity_poly.pdbx_seq_one_letter_code
_entity_poly.pdbx_strand_id
1 'polypeptide(L)'
;MDKMSDDEIRHISEIFPTSLDSIITKRRDEIELHLTTAAEIEELQTDIFTDHEKDTIDDWRLITMEGLLINQRRIMLLGDSRILGHAWITSRVRQIDLQRNVLVTSNSIYKLGLKGEGEPNIHHLIAVCAALTRWGSGEALGVTPFFY
;
A
#
# COMPACT_ATOMS: atom_id res chain seq x y z
N MET A 1 16.26 -10.23 29.52
CA MET A 1 15.37 -10.01 28.37
C MET A 1 14.08 -10.70 28.75
N ASP A 2 13.11 -9.91 29.22
CA ASP A 2 11.84 -10.45 29.73
C ASP A 2 11.07 -11.06 28.56
N LYS A 3 10.61 -12.31 28.71
CA LYS A 3 9.81 -12.95 27.66
C LYS A 3 8.40 -12.38 27.79
N MET A 4 7.94 -11.65 26.76
CA MET A 4 6.54 -11.28 26.63
C MET A 4 5.67 -12.53 26.77
N SER A 5 4.58 -12.40 27.53
CA SER A 5 3.62 -13.47 27.73
C SER A 5 2.82 -13.75 26.46
N ASP A 6 2.32 -14.97 26.32
CA ASP A 6 1.51 -15.38 25.16
C ASP A 6 0.23 -14.53 25.01
N ASP A 7 -0.29 -14.00 26.12
CA ASP A 7 -1.46 -13.10 26.14
C ASP A 7 -1.13 -11.70 25.61
N GLU A 8 0.06 -11.17 25.92
CA GLU A 8 0.53 -9.89 25.37
C GLU A 8 0.82 -9.99 23.87
N ILE A 9 1.39 -11.13 23.43
CA ILE A 9 1.62 -11.41 22.00
C ILE A 9 0.29 -11.47 21.25
N ARG A 10 -0.73 -12.12 21.82
CA ARG A 10 -2.09 -12.13 21.26
C ARG A 10 -2.68 -10.73 21.16
N HIS A 11 -2.64 -9.95 22.24
CA HIS A 11 -3.18 -8.58 22.23
C HIS A 11 -2.52 -7.67 21.20
N ILE A 12 -1.21 -7.79 21.00
CA ILE A 12 -0.49 -7.01 19.98
C ILE A 12 -0.88 -7.47 18.57
N SER A 13 -0.99 -8.79 18.34
CA SER A 13 -1.44 -9.32 17.05
C SER A 13 -2.90 -8.98 16.71
N GLU A 14 -3.73 -8.69 17.71
CA GLU A 14 -5.10 -8.20 17.52
C GLU A 14 -5.15 -6.72 17.12
N ILE A 15 -4.11 -5.94 17.48
CA ILE A 15 -4.05 -4.50 17.21
C ILE A 15 -3.36 -4.21 15.86
N PHE A 16 -2.33 -4.98 15.51
CA PHE A 16 -1.50 -4.73 14.34
C PHE A 16 -1.82 -5.67 13.18
N PRO A 17 -1.97 -5.16 11.94
CA PRO A 17 -2.15 -6.00 10.78
C PRO A 17 -0.90 -6.86 10.55
N THR A 18 -1.10 -8.14 10.23
CA THR A 18 -0.02 -9.10 9.96
C THR A 18 0.22 -9.31 8.46
N SER A 19 -0.75 -8.90 7.63
CA SER A 19 -0.71 -8.91 6.17
C SER A 19 -1.69 -7.89 5.58
N LEU A 20 -1.59 -7.59 4.28
CA LEU A 20 -2.56 -6.81 3.52
C LEU A 20 -3.98 -7.39 3.64
N ASP A 21 -4.10 -8.71 3.54
CA ASP A 21 -5.38 -9.43 3.67
C ASP A 21 -6.04 -9.26 5.06
N SER A 22 -5.22 -9.06 6.10
CA SER A 22 -5.72 -8.86 7.47
C SER A 22 -6.20 -7.43 7.77
N ILE A 23 -5.90 -6.45 6.90
CA ILE A 23 -6.23 -5.03 7.13
C ILE A 23 -7.74 -4.78 7.08
N ILE A 24 -8.43 -5.43 6.14
CA ILE A 24 -9.88 -5.28 5.96
C ILE A 24 -10.57 -6.39 6.76
N THR A 25 -11.23 -6.02 7.84
CA THR A 25 -11.91 -6.98 8.74
C THR A 25 -13.42 -7.05 8.51
N LYS A 26 -14.00 -6.03 7.86
CA LYS A 26 -15.42 -6.01 7.44
C LYS A 26 -15.50 -6.06 5.92
N ARG A 27 -16.59 -6.64 5.39
CA ARG A 27 -16.87 -6.70 3.93
C ARG A 27 -15.76 -7.40 3.13
N ARG A 28 -15.13 -8.41 3.71
CA ARG A 28 -14.07 -9.22 3.05
C ARG A 28 -14.58 -9.99 1.82
N ASP A 29 -15.90 -10.18 1.75
CA ASP A 29 -16.64 -10.74 0.63
C ASP A 29 -16.94 -9.69 -0.48
N GLU A 30 -16.77 -8.40 -0.19
CA GLU A 30 -17.00 -7.32 -1.15
C GLU A 30 -15.69 -6.66 -1.62
N ILE A 31 -14.68 -6.61 -0.75
CA ILE A 31 -13.44 -5.85 -0.98
C ILE A 31 -12.23 -6.67 -0.54
N GLU A 32 -11.22 -6.72 -1.40
CA GLU A 32 -9.93 -7.37 -1.16
C GLU A 32 -8.78 -6.36 -1.25
N LEU A 33 -7.71 -6.62 -0.48
CA LEU A 33 -6.45 -5.91 -0.57
C LEU A 33 -5.31 -6.90 -0.76
N HIS A 34 -4.59 -6.80 -1.88
CA HIS A 34 -3.53 -7.74 -2.22
C HIS A 34 -2.35 -7.04 -2.92
N LEU A 35 -1.24 -7.76 -3.09
CA LEU A 35 -0.14 -7.31 -3.95
C LEU A 35 -0.62 -7.29 -5.41
N THR A 36 -0.33 -6.21 -6.12
CA THR A 36 -0.71 -6.08 -7.54
C THR A 36 0.01 -7.14 -8.38
N THR A 37 -0.77 -7.86 -9.18
CA THR A 37 -0.32 -8.94 -10.05
C THR A 37 0.44 -8.42 -11.27
N ALA A 38 1.20 -9.30 -11.93
CA ALA A 38 1.93 -8.94 -13.15
C ALA A 38 1.00 -8.45 -14.28
N ALA A 39 -0.18 -9.06 -14.43
CA ALA A 39 -1.16 -8.66 -15.44
C ALA A 39 -1.70 -7.24 -15.18
N GLU A 40 -2.00 -6.91 -13.92
CA GLU A 40 -2.42 -5.56 -13.55
C GLU A 40 -1.33 -4.50 -13.75
N ILE A 41 -0.07 -4.87 -13.55
CA ILE A 41 1.08 -3.99 -13.83
C ILE A 41 1.22 -3.76 -15.33
N GLU A 42 1.07 -4.81 -16.15
CA GLU A 42 1.15 -4.73 -17.61
C GLU A 42 0.11 -3.76 -18.18
N GLU A 43 -1.10 -3.74 -17.63
CA GLU A 43 -2.16 -2.80 -18.03
C GLU A 43 -1.85 -1.33 -17.69
N LEU A 44 -0.92 -1.07 -16.77
CA LEU A 44 -0.46 0.28 -16.43
C LEU A 44 0.80 0.68 -17.21
N GLN A 45 1.46 -0.27 -17.88
CA GLN A 45 2.76 -0.05 -18.50
C GLN A 45 2.65 0.93 -19.67
N THR A 46 3.41 2.01 -19.60
CA THR A 46 3.47 3.02 -20.66
C THR A 46 4.79 3.78 -20.59
N ASP A 47 5.20 4.38 -21.70
CA ASP A 47 6.41 5.20 -21.73
C ASP A 47 6.13 6.53 -21.02
N ILE A 48 6.87 6.83 -19.96
CA ILE A 48 6.71 8.07 -19.19
C ILE A 48 7.91 8.97 -19.45
N PHE A 49 7.64 10.18 -19.94
CA PHE A 49 8.63 11.24 -20.12
C PHE A 49 8.41 12.31 -19.06
N THR A 50 9.38 12.49 -18.19
CA THR A 50 9.35 13.50 -17.13
C THR A 50 10.77 13.95 -16.79
N ASP A 51 10.92 15.24 -16.49
CA ASP A 51 12.17 15.84 -16.00
C ASP A 51 12.13 16.09 -14.48
N HIS A 52 10.99 15.83 -13.84
CA HIS A 52 10.81 16.10 -12.42
C HIS A 52 9.96 15.01 -11.74
N GLU A 53 10.50 14.45 -10.67
CA GLU A 53 9.79 13.58 -9.74
C GLU A 53 9.58 14.29 -8.40
N LYS A 54 8.42 14.03 -7.79
CA LYS A 54 8.09 14.59 -6.48
C LYS A 54 8.96 14.00 -5.38
N ASP A 55 9.25 12.69 -5.48
CA ASP A 55 9.98 11.91 -4.48
C ASP A 55 10.47 10.58 -5.11
N THR A 56 11.36 9.89 -4.40
CA THR A 56 11.74 8.50 -4.68
C THR A 56 11.19 7.58 -3.60
N ILE A 57 10.56 6.48 -4.01
CA ILE A 57 10.01 5.47 -3.11
C ILE A 57 10.87 4.21 -3.18
N ASP A 58 11.57 3.86 -2.09
CA ASP A 58 12.33 2.62 -1.92
C ASP A 58 11.49 1.52 -1.24
N ASP A 59 12.00 0.29 -1.19
CA ASP A 59 11.30 -0.91 -0.72
C ASP A 59 9.86 -0.97 -1.25
N TRP A 60 9.70 -0.61 -2.53
CA TRP A 60 8.39 -0.30 -3.06
C TRP A 60 7.63 -1.55 -3.51
N ARG A 61 6.32 -1.52 -3.35
CA ARG A 61 5.36 -2.53 -3.82
C ARG A 61 4.15 -1.81 -4.41
N LEU A 62 3.51 -2.45 -5.39
CA LEU A 62 2.18 -2.04 -5.82
C LEU A 62 1.16 -2.91 -5.08
N ILE A 63 0.14 -2.27 -4.52
CA ILE A 63 -0.98 -2.95 -3.89
C ILE A 63 -2.28 -2.59 -4.62
N THR A 64 -3.16 -3.56 -4.77
CA THR A 64 -4.48 -3.39 -5.36
C THR A 64 -5.53 -3.48 -4.25
N MET A 65 -6.41 -2.49 -4.21
CA MET A 65 -7.71 -2.61 -3.54
C MET A 65 -8.77 -2.89 -4.60
N GLU A 66 -9.42 -4.05 -4.51
CA GLU A 66 -10.40 -4.53 -5.49
C GLU A 66 -11.79 -4.63 -4.85
N GLY A 67 -12.80 -4.07 -5.52
CA GLY A 67 -14.20 -4.26 -5.19
C GLY A 67 -14.80 -5.40 -6.01
N LEU A 68 -14.97 -6.57 -5.38
CA LEU A 68 -15.35 -7.84 -6.00
C LEU A 68 -16.74 -7.79 -6.67
N LEU A 69 -17.67 -7.01 -6.12
CA LEU A 69 -19.05 -6.91 -6.63
C LEU A 69 -19.21 -5.89 -7.76
N ILE A 70 -18.33 -4.89 -7.84
CA ILE A 70 -18.44 -3.76 -8.78
C ILE A 70 -17.33 -3.74 -9.82
N ASN A 71 -16.41 -4.72 -9.78
CA ASN A 71 -15.24 -4.84 -10.64
C ASN A 71 -14.45 -3.52 -10.75
N GLN A 72 -14.28 -2.84 -9.61
CA GLN A 72 -13.49 -1.62 -9.53
C GLN A 72 -12.19 -1.92 -8.80
N ARG A 73 -11.07 -1.56 -9.42
CA ARG A 73 -9.74 -1.70 -8.83
C ARG A 73 -9.05 -0.36 -8.66
N ARG A 74 -8.27 -0.26 -7.58
CA ARG A 74 -7.41 0.87 -7.28
C ARG A 74 -6.01 0.36 -6.92
N ILE A 75 -5.08 0.54 -7.85
CA ILE A 75 -3.67 0.24 -7.66
C ILE A 75 -2.97 1.45 -7.00
N MET A 76 -2.13 1.19 -6.00
CA MET A 76 -1.46 2.21 -5.18
C MET A 76 0.02 1.84 -5.00
N LEU A 77 0.90 2.83 -4.96
CA LEU A 77 2.31 2.65 -4.66
C LEU A 77 2.52 2.74 -3.14
N LEU A 78 3.11 1.70 -2.56
CA LEU A 78 3.48 1.59 -1.15
C LEU A 78 5.01 1.44 -1.07
N GLY A 79 5.65 2.10 -0.11
CA GLY A 79 7.08 1.94 0.14
C GLY A 79 7.63 3.04 1.05
N ASP A 80 8.95 3.13 1.15
CA ASP A 80 9.63 4.11 1.97
C ASP A 80 9.93 5.39 1.18
N SER A 81 9.34 6.49 1.62
CA SER A 81 9.58 7.81 1.02
C SER A 81 10.94 8.34 1.45
N ARG A 82 11.80 8.70 0.49
CA ARG A 82 13.10 9.32 0.81
C ARG A 82 12.95 10.72 1.40
N ILE A 83 11.99 11.50 0.90
CA ILE A 83 11.76 12.87 1.39
C ILE A 83 11.09 12.87 2.77
N LEU A 84 10.09 12.02 3.01
CA LEU A 84 9.39 11.97 4.29
C LEU A 84 10.15 11.15 5.34
N GLY A 85 11.03 10.25 4.92
CA GLY A 85 11.84 9.41 5.81
C GLY A 85 11.05 8.29 6.50
N HIS A 86 9.87 7.93 6.00
CA HIS A 86 9.03 6.88 6.56
C HIS A 86 8.15 6.21 5.49
N ALA A 87 7.51 5.10 5.89
CA ALA A 87 6.54 4.37 5.08
C ALA A 87 5.42 5.28 4.56
N TRP A 88 5.12 5.17 3.28
CA TRP A 88 4.15 6.00 2.58
C TRP A 88 3.35 5.21 1.56
N ILE A 89 2.10 5.62 1.37
CA ILE A 89 1.24 5.11 0.31
C ILE A 89 0.67 6.27 -0.51
N THR A 90 0.72 6.13 -1.82
CA THR A 90 0.29 7.17 -2.75
C THR A 90 -1.21 7.12 -3.04
N SER A 91 -1.68 8.14 -3.78
CA SER A 91 -2.97 8.05 -4.49
C SER A 91 -2.93 6.99 -5.60
N ARG A 92 -4.07 6.77 -6.29
CA ARG A 92 -4.20 5.80 -7.38
C ARG A 92 -3.12 5.99 -8.43
N VAL A 93 -2.41 4.90 -8.73
CA VAL A 93 -1.47 4.75 -9.85
C VAL A 93 -2.25 4.75 -11.16
N ARG A 94 -1.75 5.50 -12.13
CA ARG A 94 -2.34 5.64 -13.46
C ARG A 94 -1.48 5.01 -14.54
N GLN A 95 -0.17 5.11 -14.39
CA GLN A 95 0.82 4.69 -15.37
C GLN A 95 2.10 4.28 -14.66
N ILE A 96 2.82 3.31 -15.22
CA ILE A 96 4.15 2.89 -14.75
C ILE A 96 5.08 2.69 -15.93
N ASP A 97 6.34 3.09 -15.75
CA ASP A 97 7.44 2.81 -16.66
C ASP A 97 8.56 2.13 -15.87
N LEU A 98 8.57 0.79 -15.89
CA LEU A 98 9.58 0.00 -15.21
C LEU A 98 10.97 0.09 -15.85
N GLN A 99 11.09 0.48 -17.11
CA GLN A 99 12.40 0.65 -17.74
C GLN A 99 13.10 1.91 -17.21
N ARG A 100 12.33 2.98 -16.99
CA ARG A 100 12.81 4.23 -16.43
C ARG A 100 12.69 4.33 -14.92
N ASN A 101 12.06 3.33 -14.28
CA ASN A 101 11.76 3.30 -12.85
C ASN A 101 10.99 4.55 -12.42
N VAL A 102 9.89 4.86 -13.12
CA VAL A 102 9.02 5.99 -12.77
C VAL A 102 7.56 5.58 -12.80
N LEU A 103 6.75 6.25 -11.99
CA LEU A 103 5.33 5.96 -11.84
C LEU A 103 4.54 7.28 -11.75
N VAL A 104 3.40 7.33 -12.43
CA VAL A 104 2.46 8.45 -12.34
C VAL A 104 1.26 8.02 -11.51
N THR A 105 0.98 8.80 -10.47
CA THR A 105 -0.24 8.70 -9.67
C THR A 105 -1.23 9.78 -10.10
N SER A 106 -2.41 9.80 -9.50
CA SER A 106 -3.45 10.80 -9.83
C SER A 106 -2.99 12.24 -9.65
N ASN A 107 -2.01 12.50 -8.77
CA ASN A 107 -1.61 13.86 -8.40
C ASN A 107 -0.10 14.13 -8.51
N SER A 108 0.74 13.12 -8.79
CA SER A 108 2.20 13.26 -8.69
C SER A 108 2.93 12.16 -9.43
N ILE A 109 4.17 12.44 -9.83
CA ILE A 109 5.13 11.49 -10.42
C ILE A 109 6.15 11.11 -9.35
N TYR A 110 6.47 9.82 -9.26
CA TYR A 110 7.44 9.28 -8.31
C TYR A 110 8.50 8.48 -9.06
N LYS A 111 9.73 8.55 -8.57
CA LYS A 111 10.80 7.64 -8.94
C LYS A 111 10.69 6.36 -8.11
N LEU A 112 10.89 5.23 -8.75
CA LEU A 112 10.92 3.91 -8.13
C LEU A 112 12.37 3.58 -7.77
N GLY A 113 12.62 3.39 -6.49
CA GLY A 113 13.90 2.94 -5.96
C GLY A 113 14.04 1.42 -6.04
N LEU A 114 14.69 0.85 -5.02
CA LEU A 114 14.76 -0.62 -4.91
C LEU A 114 13.36 -1.19 -4.68
N LYS A 115 12.99 -2.19 -5.47
CA LYS A 115 11.72 -2.90 -5.32
C LYS A 115 11.78 -3.78 -4.07
N GLY A 116 10.71 -3.75 -3.28
CA GLY A 116 10.53 -4.67 -2.16
C GLY A 116 10.08 -6.06 -2.62
N GLU A 117 10.37 -7.06 -1.80
CA GLU A 117 9.94 -8.45 -2.04
C GLU A 117 8.86 -8.89 -1.05
N GLY A 118 7.95 -9.74 -1.51
CA GLY A 118 6.92 -10.37 -0.68
C GLY A 118 5.98 -9.40 0.04
N GLU A 119 5.45 -9.87 1.17
CA GLU A 119 4.53 -9.13 2.04
C GLU A 119 5.18 -7.83 2.56
N PRO A 120 4.47 -6.69 2.61
CA PRO A 120 4.98 -5.47 3.21
C PRO A 120 5.27 -5.66 4.70
N ASN A 121 6.28 -4.96 5.21
CA ASN A 121 6.59 -4.96 6.64
C ASN A 121 5.52 -4.20 7.45
N ILE A 122 5.59 -4.30 8.78
CA ILE A 122 4.60 -3.70 9.68
C ILE A 122 4.41 -2.18 9.48
N HIS A 123 5.47 -1.42 9.21
CA HIS A 123 5.37 0.02 9.00
C HIS A 123 4.59 0.36 7.74
N HIS A 124 4.76 -0.44 6.68
CA HIS A 124 4.00 -0.33 5.45
C HIS A 124 2.53 -0.68 5.67
N LEU A 125 2.22 -1.76 6.41
CA LEU A 125 0.84 -2.13 6.73
C LEU A 125 0.14 -1.04 7.56
N ILE A 126 0.83 -0.45 8.54
CA ILE A 126 0.32 0.71 9.31
C ILE A 126 0.08 1.91 8.39
N ALA A 127 0.96 2.17 7.42
CA ALA A 127 0.77 3.25 6.44
C ALA A 127 -0.48 3.04 5.59
N VAL A 128 -0.79 1.81 5.19
CA VAL A 128 -2.05 1.46 4.51
C VAL A 128 -3.25 1.75 5.42
N CYS A 129 -3.24 1.26 6.66
CA CYS A 129 -4.34 1.49 7.61
C CYS A 129 -4.62 2.98 7.85
N ALA A 130 -3.55 3.77 8.03
CA ALA A 130 -3.65 5.20 8.22
C ALA A 130 -4.20 5.91 6.97
N ALA A 131 -3.79 5.49 5.77
CA ALA A 131 -4.30 6.05 4.54
C ALA A 131 -5.78 5.73 4.30
N LEU A 132 -6.22 4.49 4.53
CA LEU A 132 -7.63 4.10 4.40
C LEU A 132 -8.51 4.88 5.40
N THR A 133 -8.02 5.07 6.63
CA THR A 133 -8.69 5.92 7.63
C THR A 133 -8.78 7.36 7.15
N ARG A 134 -7.68 7.95 6.69
CA ARG A 134 -7.62 9.32 6.18
C ARG A 134 -8.50 9.55 4.94
N TRP A 135 -8.65 8.53 4.09
CA TRP A 135 -9.53 8.59 2.91
C TRP A 135 -11.00 8.38 3.24
N GLY A 136 -11.35 8.17 4.51
CA GLY A 136 -12.74 8.04 4.98
C GLY A 136 -13.34 6.65 4.81
N SER A 137 -12.55 5.64 4.45
CA SER A 137 -13.03 4.25 4.28
C SER A 137 -12.70 3.34 5.47
N GLY A 138 -11.84 3.78 6.40
CA GLY A 138 -11.33 2.92 7.48
C GLY A 138 -12.43 2.24 8.33
N GLU A 139 -13.35 3.01 8.89
CA GLU A 139 -14.42 2.49 9.76
C GLU A 139 -15.36 1.50 9.04
N ALA A 140 -15.72 1.83 7.80
CA ALA A 140 -16.61 1.03 6.96
C ALA A 140 -15.99 -0.33 6.59
N LEU A 141 -14.66 -0.37 6.44
CA LEU A 141 -13.87 -1.56 6.12
C LEU A 141 -13.37 -2.32 7.37
N GLY A 142 -13.61 -1.77 8.57
CA GLY A 142 -13.11 -2.37 9.82
C GLY A 142 -11.58 -2.29 9.96
N VAL A 143 -10.97 -1.28 9.36
CA VAL A 143 -9.52 -1.04 9.44
C VAL A 143 -9.19 -0.47 10.82
N THR A 144 -8.16 -1.00 11.48
CA THR A 144 -7.64 -0.43 12.73
C THR A 144 -7.14 1.00 12.47
N PRO A 145 -7.64 2.00 13.21
CA PRO A 145 -7.26 3.39 12.96
C PRO A 145 -5.84 3.67 13.45
N PHE A 146 -4.97 4.04 12.50
CA PHE A 146 -3.66 4.63 12.78
C PHE A 146 -3.62 6.04 12.21
N PHE A 147 -2.89 6.95 12.86
CA PHE A 147 -2.81 8.35 12.46
C PHE A 147 -1.34 8.80 12.48
N TYR A 148 -0.96 9.59 11.47
CA TYR A 148 0.34 10.27 11.35
C TYR A 148 0.13 11.78 11.33
#